data_AF-A0A2T7A7U0-F1
#
_entry.id   AF-A0A2T7A7U0-F1
#
_cell.length_a   1.000
_cell.length_b   1.000
_cell.length_c   1.000
_cell.angle_alpha   90.00
_cell.angle_beta   90.00
_cell.angle_gamma   90.00
#
_symmetry.space_group_name_H-M   'P 1'
#
loop_
_entity.id
_entity.type
_entity.pdbx_description
1 polymer ?
#
loop_
_entity_poly.entity_id
_entity_poly.type
_entity_poly.pdbx_seq_one_letter_code
_entity_poly.pdbx_strand_id
1 'polypeptide(L)'
;MSPLTGSLRLIERHIRERRVSRTTFIVAVYLITNILGRLSVAIFGFAYNMTDETGIEYPILSTNWTSVLWTRHVNTTTNQVDKPGNLDPEAAEELSNSVWNGLREYAKLPKWVYRANSGDEFEDNSPLLVTDLKATNATLKEPVGPDAVEYSYQLKDFQEDYTISTNRTVHSSTNCSLVEVGKQGQYWRWSNWERTGPFNWGKRGNSEVLAWALTAGNNSYIPHPNWVAYEITPSRSYEAPQIYIACRNFTWECWPTLKETITNGSHQIQPHENIFPTTDLYSLLALGKDAQKDLSADYNFYVNDLFSNAKGPAALDGVRGFCQNSFPTPLNKELWNGYRFWISAEVARLPILAIMHANTQLSRYTRDTMSNQTAGKAFIHTSIEVNWYRVAIIAASIMVGQILVILVVLYYCNGVYTRDDSYLATAELLKTVITRFDGGKLTTGEELAVSLDGILGGPVSYGTREGQDGGPPEVDLARGLDASFPPFPQKRRF
;
A
#
# COMPACT_ATOMS: atom_id res chain seq x y z
N MET A 1 -64.73 3.66 -1.04
CA MET A 1 -64.09 2.44 -1.59
C MET A 1 -65.09 1.77 -2.51
N SER A 2 -64.86 1.87 -3.81
CA SER A 2 -65.74 1.29 -4.84
C SER A 2 -65.67 -0.23 -4.78
N PRO A 3 -66.80 -0.95 -4.85
CA PRO A 3 -66.79 -2.40 -4.84
C PRO A 3 -66.03 -2.93 -6.06
N LEU A 4 -65.08 -3.84 -5.82
CA LEU A 4 -64.31 -4.49 -6.87
C LEU A 4 -65.25 -5.16 -7.88
N THR A 5 -65.05 -4.84 -9.16
CA THR A 5 -65.76 -5.42 -10.31
C THR A 5 -65.73 -6.95 -10.27
N GLY A 6 -66.85 -7.58 -10.65
CA GLY A 6 -67.16 -9.00 -10.40
C GLY A 6 -66.13 -10.03 -10.87
N SER A 7 -65.20 -9.68 -11.76
CA SER A 7 -64.09 -10.54 -12.17
C SER A 7 -63.05 -10.77 -11.05
N LEU A 8 -62.76 -9.77 -10.22
CA LEU A 8 -61.78 -9.91 -9.12
C LEU A 8 -62.35 -10.75 -7.97
N ARG A 9 -63.66 -10.70 -7.73
CA ARG A 9 -64.35 -11.57 -6.76
C ARG A 9 -64.32 -13.04 -7.16
N LEU A 10 -64.32 -13.32 -8.46
CA LEU A 10 -64.28 -14.68 -9.00
C LEU A 10 -62.86 -15.29 -8.84
N ILE A 11 -61.83 -14.49 -9.09
CA ILE A 11 -60.42 -14.87 -8.86
C ILE A 11 -60.16 -15.06 -7.34
N GLU A 12 -60.64 -14.15 -6.50
CA GLU A 12 -60.51 -14.25 -5.04
C GLU A 12 -61.18 -15.53 -4.50
N ARG A 13 -62.37 -15.88 -4.98
CA ARG A 13 -63.07 -17.10 -4.57
C ARG A 13 -62.37 -18.37 -5.07
N HIS A 14 -61.81 -18.37 -6.27
CA HIS A 14 -61.04 -19.50 -6.80
C HIS A 14 -59.72 -19.73 -6.03
N ILE A 15 -59.06 -18.65 -5.59
CA ILE A 15 -57.86 -18.73 -4.74
C ILE A 15 -58.23 -19.22 -3.33
N ARG A 16 -59.35 -18.75 -2.78
CA ARG A 16 -59.82 -19.11 -1.44
C ARG A 16 -60.30 -20.56 -1.31
N GLU A 17 -60.87 -21.14 -2.36
CA GLU A 17 -61.38 -22.53 -2.36
C GLU A 17 -60.30 -23.58 -2.71
N ARG A 18 -59.04 -23.17 -2.98
CA ARG A 18 -57.87 -24.06 -3.16
C ARG A 18 -58.00 -25.17 -4.21
N ARG A 19 -59.01 -25.13 -5.08
CA ARG A 19 -59.18 -26.07 -6.21
C ARG A 19 -58.42 -25.59 -7.45
N VAL A 20 -57.13 -25.33 -7.29
CA VAL A 20 -56.26 -25.12 -8.45
C VAL A 20 -56.09 -26.49 -9.10
N SER A 21 -56.65 -26.65 -10.31
CA SER A 21 -56.42 -27.87 -11.09
C SER A 21 -54.90 -28.12 -11.19
N ARG A 22 -54.50 -29.38 -11.03
CA ARG A 22 -53.09 -29.79 -11.10
C ARG A 22 -52.43 -29.31 -12.40
N THR A 23 -53.20 -29.21 -13.49
CA THR A 23 -52.77 -28.64 -14.77
C THR A 23 -52.46 -27.15 -14.69
N THR A 24 -53.32 -26.35 -14.05
CA THR A 24 -53.10 -24.91 -13.85
C THR A 24 -51.85 -24.63 -13.02
N PHE A 25 -51.59 -25.45 -11.99
CA PHE A 25 -50.38 -25.34 -11.19
C PHE A 25 -49.11 -25.65 -12.00
N ILE A 26 -49.13 -26.72 -12.81
CA ILE A 26 -48.00 -27.08 -13.68
C ILE A 26 -47.72 -25.99 -14.71
N VAL A 27 -48.76 -25.42 -15.34
CA VAL A 27 -48.59 -24.32 -16.30
C VAL A 27 -48.04 -23.06 -15.61
N ALA A 28 -48.52 -22.74 -14.41
CA ALA A 28 -48.02 -21.59 -13.65
C ALA A 28 -46.54 -21.75 -13.27
N VAL A 29 -46.12 -22.94 -12.81
CA VAL A 29 -44.72 -23.24 -12.51
C VAL A 29 -43.87 -23.16 -13.78
N TYR A 30 -44.33 -23.72 -14.90
CA TYR A 30 -43.60 -23.62 -16.17
C TYR A 30 -43.42 -22.17 -16.63
N LEU A 31 -44.45 -21.34 -16.48
CA LEU A 31 -44.37 -19.91 -16.75
C LEU A 31 -43.34 -19.25 -15.84
N ILE A 32 -43.42 -19.40 -14.52
CA ILE A 32 -42.47 -18.81 -13.57
C ILE A 32 -41.02 -19.20 -13.89
N THR A 33 -40.76 -20.48 -14.18
CA THR A 33 -39.41 -20.96 -14.50
C THR A 33 -38.90 -20.37 -15.82
N ASN A 34 -39.74 -20.25 -16.84
CA ASN A 34 -39.37 -19.62 -18.12
C ASN A 34 -39.11 -18.11 -17.95
N ILE A 35 -39.87 -17.45 -17.08
CA ILE A 35 -39.68 -16.03 -16.73
C ILE A 35 -38.32 -15.84 -16.04
N LEU A 36 -38.05 -16.60 -14.99
CA LEU A 36 -36.80 -16.53 -14.25
C LEU A 36 -35.59 -16.87 -15.14
N GLY A 37 -35.73 -17.87 -16.01
CA GLY A 37 -34.69 -18.23 -16.99
C GLY A 37 -34.38 -17.08 -17.96
N ARG A 38 -35.42 -16.42 -18.51
CA ARG A 38 -35.24 -15.27 -19.42
C ARG A 38 -34.75 -14.02 -18.71
N LEU A 39 -35.18 -13.79 -17.46
CA LEU A 39 -34.72 -12.69 -16.63
C LEU A 39 -33.23 -12.85 -16.30
N SER A 40 -32.78 -14.06 -15.99
CA SER A 40 -31.37 -14.37 -15.75
C SER A 40 -30.51 -14.01 -16.97
N VAL A 41 -30.88 -14.48 -18.16
CA VAL A 41 -30.13 -14.18 -19.40
C VAL A 41 -30.13 -12.68 -19.72
N ALA A 42 -31.24 -11.97 -19.50
CA ALA A 42 -31.32 -10.53 -19.74
C ALA A 42 -30.49 -9.72 -18.73
N ILE A 43 -30.45 -10.12 -17.45
CA ILE A 43 -29.64 -9.49 -16.41
C ILE A 43 -28.15 -9.62 -16.75
N PHE A 44 -27.69 -10.81 -17.14
CA PHE A 44 -26.28 -11.00 -17.49
C PHE A 44 -25.88 -10.31 -18.81
N GLY A 45 -26.80 -10.16 -19.76
CA GLY A 45 -26.52 -9.56 -21.07
C GLY A 45 -26.63 -8.03 -21.16
N PHE A 46 -27.45 -7.38 -20.33
CA PHE A 46 -27.79 -5.94 -20.49
C PHE A 46 -27.49 -5.05 -19.27
N ALA A 47 -27.21 -5.62 -18.10
CA ALA A 47 -27.11 -4.84 -16.86
C ALA A 47 -25.74 -4.22 -16.61
N TYR A 48 -24.69 -4.75 -17.25
CA TYR A 48 -23.32 -4.33 -17.02
C TYR A 48 -22.95 -3.22 -17.97
N ASN A 49 -22.77 -2.02 -17.42
CA ASN A 49 -22.04 -0.99 -18.12
C ASN A 49 -20.56 -1.20 -17.82
N MET A 50 -19.77 -1.49 -18.85
CA MET A 50 -18.32 -1.48 -18.72
C MET A 50 -17.89 -0.03 -18.86
N THR A 51 -17.50 0.58 -17.74
CA THR A 51 -16.84 1.87 -17.75
C THR A 51 -15.35 1.61 -17.71
N ASP A 52 -14.69 1.85 -18.83
CA ASP A 52 -13.24 1.83 -18.91
C ASP A 52 -12.72 3.14 -18.32
N GLU A 53 -12.22 3.08 -17.09
CA GLU A 53 -11.43 4.15 -16.52
C GLU A 53 -10.01 4.03 -17.07
N THR A 54 -9.70 4.90 -18.03
CA THR A 54 -8.33 5.05 -18.54
C THR A 54 -7.57 6.00 -17.62
N GLY A 55 -6.46 5.53 -17.08
CA GLY A 55 -5.57 6.35 -16.25
C GLY A 55 -4.11 6.14 -16.63
N ILE A 56 -3.26 7.01 -16.08
CA ILE A 56 -1.81 6.84 -16.13
C ILE A 56 -1.38 6.58 -14.68
N GLU A 57 -0.85 5.40 -14.42
CA GLU A 57 -0.26 5.09 -13.12
C GLU A 57 1.23 5.39 -13.22
N TYR A 58 1.66 6.45 -12.54
CA TYR A 58 3.07 6.80 -12.48
C TYR A 58 3.79 5.93 -11.44
N PRO A 59 4.94 5.33 -11.80
CA PRO A 59 5.72 4.57 -10.85
C PRO A 59 6.27 5.47 -9.75
N ILE A 60 6.43 4.90 -8.56
CA ILE A 60 7.20 5.55 -7.50
C ILE A 60 8.68 5.46 -7.88
N LEU A 61 9.32 6.61 -8.01
CA LEU A 61 10.73 6.73 -8.32
C LEU A 61 11.55 6.90 -7.04
N SER A 62 12.64 6.17 -6.93
CA SER A 62 13.64 6.34 -5.86
C SER A 62 14.91 6.96 -6.41
N THR A 63 15.69 7.57 -5.52
CA THR A 63 16.95 8.23 -5.88
C THR A 63 18.00 7.18 -6.26
N ASN A 64 18.73 7.43 -7.34
CA ASN A 64 19.83 6.57 -7.77
C ASN A 64 21.09 6.74 -6.92
N TRP A 65 21.04 6.20 -5.71
CA TRP A 65 22.19 6.20 -4.80
C TRP A 65 23.39 5.40 -5.33
N THR A 66 23.27 4.60 -6.39
CA THR A 66 24.43 3.90 -6.98
C THR A 66 25.26 4.79 -7.92
N SER A 67 24.72 5.95 -8.29
CA SER A 67 25.37 6.90 -9.21
C SER A 67 26.41 7.81 -8.54
N VAL A 68 26.35 7.94 -7.21
CA VAL A 68 27.31 8.70 -6.39
C VAL A 68 28.41 7.76 -5.93
N LEU A 69 29.66 8.23 -5.95
CA LEU A 69 30.82 7.42 -5.61
C LEU A 69 30.91 7.19 -4.09
N TRP A 70 30.51 8.17 -3.28
CA TRP A 70 30.61 8.12 -1.82
C TRP A 70 29.56 7.21 -1.13
N THR A 71 28.55 6.75 -1.85
CA THR A 71 27.57 5.73 -1.41
C THR A 71 27.92 4.33 -1.87
N ARG A 72 28.79 4.20 -2.89
CA ARG A 72 29.20 2.89 -3.40
C ARG A 72 29.90 2.16 -2.27
N HIS A 73 29.34 1.01 -1.89
CA HIS A 73 29.93 0.16 -0.86
C HIS A 73 31.40 -0.12 -1.22
N VAL A 74 32.32 0.34 -0.35
CA VAL A 74 33.62 -0.30 -0.23
C VAL A 74 33.29 -1.70 0.29
N ASN A 75 33.25 -2.67 -0.62
CA ASN A 75 32.71 -4.00 -0.37
C ASN A 75 33.58 -4.71 0.70
N THR A 76 33.26 -4.53 1.97
CA THR A 76 34.01 -5.09 3.10
C THR A 76 33.75 -6.58 3.28
N THR A 77 32.68 -7.12 2.68
CA THR A 77 32.27 -8.52 2.77
C THR A 77 33.04 -9.46 1.85
N THR A 78 33.64 -8.98 0.75
CA THR A 78 34.32 -9.89 -0.17
C THR A 78 35.71 -10.33 0.29
N ASN A 79 36.33 -9.73 1.31
CA ASN A 79 37.74 -9.94 1.71
C ASN A 79 38.78 -9.77 0.57
N GLN A 80 38.36 -9.76 -0.70
CA GLN A 80 39.01 -9.09 -1.81
C GLN A 80 38.77 -7.60 -1.61
N VAL A 81 39.62 -7.06 -0.76
CA VAL A 81 39.87 -5.64 -0.79
C VAL A 81 40.66 -5.41 -2.08
N ASP A 82 40.04 -4.77 -3.08
CA ASP A 82 40.81 -3.92 -3.99
C ASP A 82 41.54 -2.95 -3.07
N LYS A 83 42.81 -3.26 -2.78
CA LYS A 83 43.68 -2.71 -1.73
C LYS A 83 43.06 -1.59 -0.88
N PRO A 84 42.84 -1.80 0.44
CA PRO A 84 42.41 -0.72 1.33
C PRO A 84 43.57 0.26 1.37
N GLY A 85 43.34 1.48 0.93
CA GLY A 85 44.39 2.50 0.84
C GLY A 85 44.31 3.41 -0.37
N ASN A 86 43.35 3.22 -1.27
CA ASN A 86 42.97 4.26 -2.23
C ASN A 86 41.52 4.66 -1.96
N LEU A 87 41.30 5.25 -0.79
CA LEU A 87 40.17 6.15 -0.59
C LEU A 87 40.09 7.08 -1.80
N ASP A 88 38.99 7.01 -2.54
CA ASP A 88 38.85 7.65 -3.85
C ASP A 88 38.76 9.17 -3.69
N PRO A 89 39.78 9.95 -4.11
CA PRO A 89 39.74 11.40 -4.01
C PRO A 89 38.55 12.01 -4.78
N GLU A 90 38.08 11.33 -5.83
CA GLU A 90 36.91 11.75 -6.61
C GLU A 90 35.63 11.63 -5.77
N ALA A 91 35.49 10.53 -5.00
CA ALA A 91 34.37 10.35 -4.07
C ALA A 91 34.37 11.40 -2.95
N ALA A 92 35.55 11.75 -2.44
CA ALA A 92 35.70 12.79 -1.42
C ALA A 92 35.35 14.19 -1.98
N GLU A 93 35.77 14.50 -3.20
CA GLU A 93 35.43 15.76 -3.89
C GLU A 93 33.92 15.82 -4.20
N GLU A 94 33.33 14.73 -4.69
CA GLU A 94 31.88 14.65 -4.95
C GLU A 94 31.05 14.81 -3.66
N LEU A 95 31.49 14.18 -2.56
CA LEU A 95 30.87 14.35 -1.25
C LEU A 95 31.00 15.79 -0.78
N SER A 96 32.19 16.39 -0.87
CA SER A 96 32.44 17.78 -0.49
C SER A 96 31.54 18.74 -1.27
N ASN A 97 31.41 18.54 -2.58
CA ASN A 97 30.51 19.32 -3.43
C ASN A 97 29.04 19.17 -3.00
N SER A 98 28.63 17.94 -2.64
CA SER A 98 27.28 17.65 -2.16
C SER A 98 27.01 18.32 -0.80
N VAL A 99 27.98 18.29 0.12
CA VAL A 99 27.94 19.02 1.40
C VAL A 99 27.80 20.52 1.15
N TRP A 100 28.62 21.10 0.28
CA TRP A 100 28.62 22.54 -0.01
C TRP A 100 27.30 23.03 -0.60
N ASN A 101 26.76 22.28 -1.55
CA ASN A 101 25.46 22.63 -2.13
C ASN A 101 24.33 22.42 -1.12
N GLY A 102 24.37 21.35 -0.32
CA GLY A 102 23.42 21.12 0.77
C GLY A 102 23.45 22.22 1.82
N LEU A 103 24.64 22.72 2.21
CA LEU A 103 24.80 23.88 3.09
C LEU A 103 24.16 25.12 2.49
N ARG A 104 24.38 25.38 1.19
CA ARG A 104 23.81 26.55 0.51
C ARG A 104 22.28 26.49 0.42
N GLU A 105 21.72 25.31 0.22
CA GLU A 105 20.29 25.11 -0.03
C GLU A 105 19.48 24.94 1.26
N TYR A 106 19.99 24.19 2.23
CA TYR A 106 19.23 23.74 3.40
C TYR A 106 19.68 24.32 4.73
N ALA A 107 20.94 24.77 4.85
CA ALA A 107 21.42 25.37 6.09
C ALA A 107 21.06 26.84 6.15
N LYS A 108 20.64 27.30 7.33
CA LYS A 108 20.45 28.73 7.58
C LYS A 108 21.78 29.37 7.92
N LEU A 109 21.97 30.59 7.43
CA LEU A 109 23.13 31.37 7.80
C LEU A 109 22.99 31.80 9.27
N PRO A 110 23.94 31.47 10.16
CA PRO A 110 23.83 31.82 11.57
C PRO A 110 23.80 33.34 11.74
N LYS A 111 22.90 33.84 12.58
CA LYS A 111 22.78 35.29 12.79
C LYS A 111 24.00 35.88 13.46
N TRP A 112 24.67 35.08 14.31
CA TRP A 112 25.85 35.53 15.05
C TRP A 112 27.07 35.76 14.15
N VAL A 113 27.15 35.17 12.95
CA VAL A 113 28.25 35.43 11.99
C VAL A 113 28.32 36.92 11.64
N TYR A 114 27.18 37.59 11.50
CA TYR A 114 27.14 39.03 11.29
C TYR A 114 27.55 39.85 12.52
N ARG A 115 27.44 39.27 13.72
CA ARG A 115 27.78 39.90 15.01
C ARG A 115 29.25 39.71 15.39
N ALA A 116 29.92 38.65 14.93
CA ALA A 116 31.35 38.48 15.16
C ALA A 116 32.20 39.65 14.61
N ASN A 117 31.70 40.35 13.60
CA ASN A 117 32.31 41.57 13.08
C ASN A 117 32.05 42.83 13.92
N SER A 118 31.06 42.82 14.83
CA SER A 118 30.74 43.97 15.71
C SER A 118 31.53 43.97 17.01
N GLY A 119 32.31 42.92 17.31
CA GLY A 119 33.08 42.82 18.55
C GLY A 119 32.23 42.56 19.79
N ASP A 120 30.93 42.28 19.63
CA ASP A 120 30.09 41.86 20.75
C ASP A 120 30.51 40.46 21.19
N GLU A 121 30.80 40.33 22.48
CA GLU A 121 31.11 39.04 23.10
C GLU A 121 29.98 38.04 22.85
N PHE A 122 30.34 36.77 22.76
CA PHE A 122 29.42 35.66 22.57
C PHE A 122 28.56 35.50 23.84
N GLU A 123 27.61 36.42 24.06
CA GLU A 123 26.68 36.37 25.18
C GLU A 123 25.90 35.05 25.12
N ASP A 124 25.71 34.45 26.30
CA ASP A 124 25.26 33.09 26.60
C ASP A 124 23.82 32.76 26.13
N ASN A 125 23.55 32.99 24.85
CA ASN A 125 22.24 32.80 24.23
C ASN A 125 22.17 31.42 23.57
N SER A 126 22.36 30.38 24.39
CA SER A 126 22.10 28.96 24.07
C SER A 126 20.87 28.71 23.16
N PRO A 127 19.70 29.34 23.34
CA PRO A 127 18.55 29.11 22.45
C PRO A 127 18.74 29.56 21.00
N LEU A 128 19.63 30.54 20.73
CA LEU A 128 19.91 30.99 19.36
C LEU A 128 20.76 29.99 18.58
N LEU A 129 21.61 29.21 19.27
CA LEU A 129 22.49 28.23 18.63
C LEU A 129 21.70 27.12 17.96
N VAL A 130 20.68 26.57 18.64
CA VAL A 130 19.83 25.52 18.09
C VAL A 130 19.10 25.99 16.83
N THR A 131 18.61 27.24 16.80
CA THR A 131 17.91 27.76 15.62
C THR A 131 18.80 27.94 14.40
N ASP A 132 20.06 28.31 14.63
CA ASP A 132 21.05 28.54 13.57
C ASP A 132 21.59 27.22 12.99
N LEU A 133 21.55 26.14 13.78
CA LEU A 133 22.02 24.82 13.36
C LEU A 133 20.97 24.02 12.57
N LYS A 134 19.67 24.37 12.68
CA LYS A 134 18.58 23.68 11.97
C LYS A 134 18.78 23.69 10.44
N ALA A 135 18.75 22.50 9.85
CA ALA A 135 18.63 22.32 8.41
C ALA A 135 17.16 22.12 8.02
N THR A 136 16.72 22.77 6.94
CA THR A 136 15.33 22.68 6.46
C THR A 136 15.02 21.25 6.01
N ASN A 137 13.99 20.61 6.54
CA ASN A 137 13.62 19.19 6.30
C ASN A 137 14.46 18.13 7.04
N ALA A 138 15.40 18.52 7.88
CA ALA A 138 16.04 17.60 8.83
C ALA A 138 15.55 17.90 10.25
N THR A 139 15.48 16.87 11.08
CA THR A 139 15.17 17.03 12.50
C THR A 139 16.47 17.02 13.28
N LEU A 140 16.79 18.15 13.91
CA LEU A 140 17.80 18.19 14.96
C LEU A 140 17.12 17.72 16.25
N LYS A 141 17.45 16.51 16.71
CA LYS A 141 17.06 16.10 18.05
C LYS A 141 18.00 16.79 19.03
N GLU A 142 17.39 17.52 19.95
CA GLU A 142 18.08 17.97 21.16
C GLU A 142 18.71 16.76 21.87
N PRO A 143 19.78 16.98 22.67
CA PRO A 143 20.75 15.95 22.99
C PRO A 143 20.13 14.62 23.44
N VAL A 144 20.48 13.52 22.77
CA VAL A 144 19.99 12.15 23.07
C VAL A 144 20.64 11.58 24.36
N GLY A 145 21.51 12.39 24.97
CA GLY A 145 22.17 12.20 26.25
C GLY A 145 22.85 13.52 26.64
N PRO A 146 23.69 13.59 27.69
CA PRO A 146 24.32 14.84 28.12
C PRO A 146 25.23 15.49 27.05
N ASP A 147 25.59 14.73 26.01
CA ASP A 147 26.84 14.95 25.26
C ASP A 147 26.75 14.76 23.72
N ALA A 148 25.68 14.17 23.20
CA ALA A 148 25.59 13.77 21.80
C ALA A 148 24.45 14.50 21.07
N VAL A 149 24.74 15.00 19.87
CA VAL A 149 23.76 15.62 18.98
C VAL A 149 23.38 14.62 17.90
N GLU A 150 22.10 14.56 17.53
CA GLU A 150 21.60 13.70 16.45
C GLU A 150 20.77 14.50 15.45
N TYR A 151 21.14 14.41 14.18
CA TYR A 151 20.30 14.81 13.05
C TYR A 151 19.63 13.59 12.47
N SER A 152 18.36 13.73 12.09
CA SER A 152 17.68 12.72 11.29
C SER A 152 17.07 13.32 10.03
N TYR A 153 17.15 12.58 8.94
CA TYR A 153 16.57 12.92 7.65
C TYR A 153 15.81 11.73 7.10
N GLN A 154 14.52 11.92 6.82
CA GLN A 154 13.70 10.92 6.17
C GLN A 154 13.95 11.03 4.66
N LEU A 155 14.45 9.95 4.04
CA LEU A 155 14.70 9.96 2.59
C LEU A 155 13.38 10.15 1.85
N LYS A 156 13.45 10.79 0.69
CA LYS A 156 12.31 11.06 -0.17
C LYS A 156 12.37 10.18 -1.42
N ASP A 157 11.20 9.67 -1.79
CA ASP A 157 10.90 9.15 -3.10
C ASP A 157 9.98 10.13 -3.83
N PHE A 158 9.67 9.82 -5.08
CA PHE A 158 9.02 10.75 -5.98
C PHE A 158 7.92 10.03 -6.74
N GLN A 159 6.73 10.61 -6.79
CA GLN A 159 5.67 10.19 -7.69
C GLN A 159 5.27 11.42 -8.49
N GLU A 160 5.51 11.38 -9.79
CA GLU A 160 5.43 12.57 -10.66
C GLU A 160 6.34 13.70 -10.13
N ASP A 161 5.76 14.89 -9.90
CA ASP A 161 6.43 16.08 -9.35
C ASP A 161 6.33 16.18 -7.82
N TYR A 162 5.66 15.21 -7.17
CA TYR A 162 5.47 15.21 -5.72
C TYR A 162 6.51 14.36 -5.00
N THR A 163 6.97 14.87 -3.85
CA THR A 163 7.85 14.12 -2.94
C THR A 163 7.02 13.29 -1.96
N ILE A 164 7.34 12.01 -1.85
CA ILE A 164 6.75 11.07 -0.90
C ILE A 164 7.83 10.67 0.10
N SER A 165 7.51 10.70 1.39
CA SER A 165 8.42 10.18 2.42
C SER A 165 8.63 8.67 2.25
N THR A 166 9.88 8.24 2.27
CA THR A 166 10.21 6.80 2.34
C THR A 166 10.06 6.26 3.76
N ASN A 167 10.13 4.94 3.88
CA ASN A 167 10.27 4.26 5.17
C ASN A 167 11.71 4.28 5.72
N ARG A 168 12.66 4.93 5.03
CA ARG A 168 14.06 5.00 5.42
C ARG A 168 14.36 6.36 6.06
N THR A 169 15.01 6.32 7.22
CA THR A 169 15.50 7.51 7.91
C THR A 169 16.98 7.33 8.18
N VAL A 170 17.77 8.32 7.77
CA VAL A 170 19.19 8.40 8.08
C VAL A 170 19.35 9.22 9.35
N HIS A 171 20.11 8.70 10.31
CA HIS A 171 20.46 9.36 11.55
C HIS A 171 21.96 9.57 11.57
N SER A 172 22.37 10.78 11.91
CA SER A 172 23.74 11.21 11.99
C SER A 172 23.96 11.77 13.36
N SER A 173 24.70 11.07 14.20
CA SER A 173 25.00 11.48 15.56
C SER A 173 26.47 11.79 15.73
N THR A 174 26.79 12.73 16.60
CA THR A 174 28.19 13.05 16.94
C THR A 174 28.29 13.49 18.39
N ASN A 175 29.36 13.06 19.04
CA ASN A 175 29.82 13.57 20.32
C ASN A 175 31.23 14.09 20.13
N CYS A 176 31.50 15.33 20.54
CA CYS A 176 32.84 15.91 20.50
C CYS A 176 33.35 16.23 21.90
N SER A 177 34.65 16.11 22.10
CA SER A 177 35.38 16.55 23.29
C SER A 177 36.47 17.55 22.90
N LEU A 178 36.87 18.44 23.81
CA LEU A 178 37.97 19.35 23.53
C LEU A 178 39.29 18.75 24.01
N VAL A 179 40.31 18.99 23.22
CA VAL A 179 41.71 18.80 23.52
C VAL A 179 42.37 20.18 23.57
N GLU A 180 42.88 20.59 24.74
CA GLU A 180 43.68 21.81 24.88
C GLU A 180 45.12 21.52 24.45
N VAL A 181 45.68 22.32 23.54
CA VAL A 181 47.03 22.11 22.99
C VAL A 181 47.99 23.13 23.60
N GLY A 182 48.98 22.63 24.33
CA GLY A 182 50.04 23.39 24.97
C GLY A 182 51.22 23.67 24.04
N LYS A 183 51.94 24.77 24.31
CA LYS A 183 53.09 25.25 23.52
C LYS A 183 54.32 24.32 23.52
N GLN A 184 54.42 23.39 24.48
CA GLN A 184 55.59 22.52 24.67
C GLN A 184 55.39 21.11 24.11
N GLY A 185 54.54 20.94 23.08
CA GLY A 185 54.22 19.62 22.57
C GLY A 185 53.44 18.76 23.58
N GLN A 186 52.65 19.43 24.42
CA GLN A 186 51.76 18.82 25.41
C GLN A 186 50.30 19.09 25.07
N TYR A 187 49.39 18.24 25.53
CA TYR A 187 47.95 18.49 25.46
C TYR A 187 47.21 17.99 26.70
N TRP A 188 45.99 18.48 26.90
CA TRP A 188 45.07 18.02 27.92
C TRP A 188 43.73 17.67 27.29
N ARG A 189 43.15 16.53 27.69
CA ARG A 189 41.78 16.18 27.31
C ARG A 189 40.81 16.77 28.32
N TRP A 190 39.68 17.25 27.82
CA TRP A 190 38.59 17.73 28.64
C TRP A 190 37.38 16.83 28.45
N SER A 191 36.96 16.19 29.53
CA SER A 191 35.76 15.35 29.58
C SER A 191 34.94 15.76 30.79
N ASN A 192 33.68 16.12 30.61
CA ASN A 192 32.77 16.47 31.71
C ASN A 192 33.36 17.48 32.72
N TRP A 193 34.05 18.53 32.25
CA TRP A 193 34.75 19.53 33.08
C TRP A 193 36.03 19.07 33.78
N GLU A 194 36.38 17.80 33.64
CA GLU A 194 37.61 17.25 34.17
C GLU A 194 38.70 17.37 33.11
N ARG A 195 39.77 18.08 33.49
CA ARG A 195 40.97 18.22 32.68
C ARG A 195 41.93 17.08 33.03
N THR A 196 42.20 16.20 32.07
CA THR A 196 43.17 15.11 32.21
C THR A 196 44.43 15.43 31.40
N GLY A 197 45.61 15.21 31.98
CA GLY A 197 46.91 15.44 31.34
C GLY A 197 47.95 16.04 32.31
N PRO A 198 49.09 16.55 31.81
CA PRO A 198 49.45 16.68 30.40
C PRO A 198 49.84 15.35 29.75
N PHE A 199 49.49 15.19 28.48
CA PHE A 199 49.99 14.16 27.59
C PHE A 199 51.03 14.78 26.65
N ASN A 200 52.00 13.99 26.15
CA ASN A 200 53.02 14.49 25.22
C ASN A 200 52.68 14.05 23.80
N TRP A 201 52.62 14.98 22.85
CA TRP A 201 52.42 14.68 21.42
C TRP A 201 53.66 14.97 20.55
N GLY A 202 54.57 15.82 21.02
CA GLY A 202 55.77 16.21 20.25
C GLY A 202 56.93 15.22 20.24
N LYS A 203 56.85 14.09 20.95
CA LYS A 203 57.92 13.08 20.99
C LYS A 203 57.68 12.03 19.90
N ARG A 204 58.64 11.86 18.97
CA ARG A 204 58.65 10.73 18.01
C ARG A 204 58.46 9.42 18.79
N GLY A 205 57.43 8.66 18.44
CA GLY A 205 57.11 7.37 19.05
C GLY A 205 55.83 7.34 19.91
N ASN A 206 55.08 8.44 20.04
CA ASN A 206 53.71 8.32 20.56
C ASN A 206 52.83 7.64 19.49
N SER A 207 52.28 6.48 19.83
CA SER A 207 51.39 5.71 18.95
C SER A 207 49.92 6.17 19.04
N GLU A 208 49.62 7.16 19.87
CA GLU A 208 48.28 7.70 20.02
C GLU A 208 47.86 8.50 18.79
N VAL A 209 46.70 8.14 18.23
CA VAL A 209 46.11 8.76 17.03
C VAL A 209 45.99 10.28 17.17
N LEU A 210 45.55 10.75 18.35
CA LEU A 210 45.43 12.18 18.62
C LEU A 210 46.78 12.91 18.52
N ALA A 211 47.88 12.32 18.97
CA ALA A 211 49.20 12.96 18.88
C ALA A 211 49.62 13.18 17.42
N TRP A 212 49.27 12.25 16.54
CA TRP A 212 49.47 12.38 15.10
C TRP A 212 48.52 13.40 14.47
N ALA A 213 47.24 13.41 14.85
CA ALA A 213 46.29 14.41 14.38
C ALA A 213 46.74 15.83 14.76
N LEU A 214 47.27 16.03 15.98
CA LEU A 214 47.87 17.28 16.43
C LEU A 214 49.14 17.64 15.64
N THR A 215 49.97 16.65 15.32
CA THR A 215 51.18 16.86 14.50
C THR A 215 50.81 17.28 13.08
N ALA A 216 49.86 16.60 12.47
CA ALA A 216 49.33 16.91 11.14
C ALA A 216 48.72 18.33 11.11
N GLY A 217 47.88 18.65 12.11
CA GLY A 217 47.30 19.98 12.26
C GLY A 217 48.34 21.09 12.49
N ASN A 218 49.37 20.85 13.31
CA ASN A 218 50.40 21.85 13.60
C ASN A 218 51.38 22.09 12.43
N ASN A 219 51.60 21.08 11.58
CA ASN A 219 52.46 21.22 10.40
C ASN A 219 51.80 22.05 9.28
N SER A 220 50.47 22.07 9.23
CA SER A 220 49.75 22.98 8.37
C SER A 220 49.95 24.42 8.88
N TYR A 221 50.75 25.22 8.18
CA TYR A 221 51.01 26.62 8.52
C TYR A 221 49.77 27.52 8.34
N ILE A 222 48.58 26.92 8.25
CA ILE A 222 47.35 27.53 7.74
C ILE A 222 46.52 28.02 8.93
N PRO A 223 46.06 29.28 8.95
CA PRO A 223 45.27 29.87 10.03
C PRO A 223 43.81 29.38 10.08
N HIS A 224 43.51 28.22 9.49
CA HIS A 224 42.16 27.67 9.32
C HIS A 224 42.01 26.36 10.10
N PRO A 225 40.77 26.02 10.53
CA PRO A 225 40.49 24.70 11.11
C PRO A 225 40.87 23.60 10.14
N ASN A 226 41.74 22.70 10.56
CA ASN A 226 42.06 21.50 9.79
C ASN A 226 41.16 20.37 10.21
N TRP A 227 40.49 19.76 9.24
CA TRP A 227 39.72 18.55 9.45
C TRP A 227 40.64 17.37 9.22
N VAL A 228 40.96 16.66 10.29
CA VAL A 228 41.84 15.51 10.26
C VAL A 228 41.02 14.27 10.56
N ALA A 229 41.06 13.27 9.69
CA ALA A 229 40.66 11.92 10.05
C ALA A 229 41.76 10.96 9.68
N TYR A 230 41.61 9.73 10.14
CA TYR A 230 42.55 8.68 9.87
C TYR A 230 41.80 7.47 9.33
N GLU A 231 42.46 6.78 8.41
CA GLU A 231 42.03 5.46 7.98
C GLU A 231 42.75 4.43 8.83
N ILE A 232 41.94 3.59 9.47
CA ILE A 232 42.42 2.46 10.25
C ILE A 232 42.83 1.36 9.27
N THR A 233 44.08 0.88 9.36
CA THR A 233 44.48 -0.31 8.60
C THR A 233 43.54 -1.49 8.92
N PRO A 234 43.28 -2.40 7.97
CA PRO A 234 42.28 -3.47 8.11
C PRO A 234 42.46 -4.39 9.34
N SER A 235 43.61 -4.37 10.01
CA SER A 235 43.85 -5.08 11.26
C SER A 235 43.03 -4.59 12.47
N ARG A 236 42.42 -3.39 12.41
CA ARG A 236 41.65 -2.78 13.52
C ARG A 236 40.26 -2.27 13.12
N SER A 237 39.57 -2.97 12.21
CA SER A 237 38.29 -2.57 11.59
C SER A 237 37.08 -2.35 12.53
N TYR A 238 37.24 -2.38 13.86
CA TYR A 238 36.15 -2.24 14.83
C TYR A 238 36.13 -0.88 15.55
N GLU A 239 37.15 -0.04 15.37
CA GLU A 239 37.15 1.30 15.98
C GLU A 239 36.22 2.24 15.19
N ALA A 240 35.38 2.99 15.91
CA ALA A 240 34.50 3.99 15.30
C ALA A 240 35.32 5.09 14.62
N PRO A 241 34.86 5.66 13.49
CA PRO A 241 35.55 6.77 12.84
C PRO A 241 35.69 7.92 13.83
N GLN A 242 36.87 8.56 13.84
CA GLN A 242 37.09 9.77 14.61
C GLN A 242 37.52 10.88 13.68
N ILE A 243 36.97 12.07 13.92
CA ILE A 243 37.31 13.30 13.22
C ILE A 243 37.91 14.25 14.24
N TYR A 244 39.02 14.86 13.88
CA TYR A 244 39.67 15.91 14.64
C TYR A 244 39.51 17.24 13.91
N ILE A 245 39.09 18.28 14.62
CA ILE A 245 39.06 19.65 14.10
C ILE A 245 40.18 20.40 14.81
N ALA A 246 41.35 20.46 14.19
CA ALA A 246 42.54 21.04 14.77
C ALA A 246 42.58 22.55 14.55
N CYS A 247 42.63 23.29 15.67
CA CYS A 247 42.91 24.72 15.73
C CYS A 247 44.29 24.95 16.38
N ARG A 248 44.75 26.21 16.41
CA ARG A 248 46.10 26.55 16.92
C ARG A 248 46.34 26.17 18.37
N ASN A 249 45.36 26.40 19.26
CA ASN A 249 45.52 26.25 20.71
C ASN A 249 44.66 25.10 21.29
N PHE A 250 43.83 24.48 20.46
CA PHE A 250 42.92 23.43 20.88
C PHE A 250 42.53 22.58 19.67
N THR A 251 41.97 21.42 19.91
CA THR A 251 41.48 20.50 18.88
C THR A 251 40.19 19.88 19.39
N TRP A 252 39.19 19.72 18.53
CA TRP A 252 38.00 18.94 18.88
C TRP A 252 38.19 17.51 18.42
N GLU A 253 38.02 16.55 19.32
CA GLU A 253 38.03 15.11 19.04
C GLU A 253 36.57 14.64 19.01
N CYS A 254 36.09 14.24 17.84
CA CYS A 254 34.70 13.90 17.57
C CYS A 254 34.54 12.43 17.19
N TRP A 255 33.51 11.79 17.74
CA TRP A 255 33.09 10.42 17.43
C TRP A 255 31.75 10.43 16.70
N PRO A 256 31.78 10.63 15.38
CA PRO A 256 30.59 10.57 14.57
C PRO A 256 30.05 9.14 14.38
N THR A 257 28.75 9.02 14.14
CA THR A 257 28.08 7.78 13.76
C THR A 257 26.99 8.08 12.75
N LEU A 258 26.95 7.34 11.65
CA LEU A 258 25.85 7.39 10.68
C LEU A 258 25.09 6.07 10.78
N LYS A 259 23.77 6.11 10.86
CA LYS A 259 22.91 4.92 10.94
C LYS A 259 21.68 5.11 10.08
N GLU A 260 21.34 4.08 9.32
CA GLU A 260 20.07 4.01 8.63
C GLU A 260 19.05 3.16 9.42
N THR A 261 17.80 3.61 9.48
CA THR A 261 16.69 2.85 10.08
C THR A 261 15.54 2.72 9.09
N ILE A 262 14.91 1.55 9.06
CA ILE A 262 13.73 1.26 8.26
C ILE A 262 12.53 1.12 9.20
N THR A 263 11.45 1.87 8.97
CA THR A 263 10.20 1.71 9.71
C THR A 263 9.41 0.53 9.12
N ASN A 264 9.01 -0.42 9.98
CA ASN A 264 8.34 -1.69 9.61
C ASN A 264 6.89 -1.52 9.07
N GLY A 265 6.54 -0.38 8.49
CA GLY A 265 5.16 -0.03 8.14
C GLY A 265 4.61 -0.63 6.85
N SER A 266 5.43 -1.26 6.00
CA SER A 266 4.98 -1.82 4.72
C SER A 266 5.60 -3.19 4.46
N HIS A 267 4.76 -4.18 4.14
CA HIS A 267 5.14 -5.55 3.72
C HIS A 267 5.95 -5.62 2.39
N GLN A 268 6.48 -4.50 1.92
CA GLN A 268 7.31 -4.44 0.71
C GLN A 268 8.75 -4.82 1.06
N ILE A 269 9.22 -5.85 0.35
CA ILE A 269 10.60 -6.37 0.22
C ILE A 269 11.60 -5.61 1.09
N GLN A 270 12.07 -6.24 2.18
CA GLN A 270 13.16 -5.69 2.97
C GLN A 270 14.38 -5.53 2.06
N PRO A 271 14.87 -4.30 1.83
CA PRO A 271 16.14 -4.15 1.17
C PRO A 271 17.21 -4.72 2.10
N HIS A 272 17.97 -5.70 1.60
CA HIS A 272 18.98 -6.40 2.40
C HIS A 272 20.18 -5.53 2.79
N GLU A 273 20.32 -4.32 2.23
CA GLU A 273 21.51 -3.48 2.38
C GLU A 273 21.15 -2.03 2.75
N ASN A 274 21.90 -1.49 3.71
CA ASN A 274 21.90 -0.06 4.03
C ASN A 274 22.44 0.70 2.81
N ILE A 275 21.86 1.84 2.47
CA ILE A 275 22.36 2.69 1.38
C ILE A 275 23.67 3.35 1.78
N PHE A 276 23.78 3.76 3.05
CA PHE A 276 24.92 4.50 3.55
C PHE A 276 25.77 3.63 4.49
N PRO A 277 27.05 3.40 4.17
CA PRO A 277 27.96 2.75 5.11
C PRO A 277 28.13 3.63 6.35
N THR A 278 28.04 3.02 7.53
CA THR A 278 27.91 3.74 8.81
C THR A 278 29.15 4.52 9.20
N THR A 279 30.32 4.12 8.71
CA THR A 279 31.64 4.65 9.12
C THR A 279 32.34 5.46 8.04
N ASP A 280 32.11 5.15 6.77
CA ASP A 280 33.01 5.58 5.68
C ASP A 280 32.70 6.99 5.20
N LEU A 281 31.46 7.47 5.37
CA LEU A 281 31.11 8.81 4.90
C LEU A 281 31.88 9.91 5.66
N TYR A 282 32.16 9.67 6.94
CA TYR A 282 32.88 10.62 7.79
C TYR A 282 34.38 10.64 7.50
N SER A 283 34.98 9.50 7.13
CA SER A 283 36.38 9.48 6.68
C SER A 283 36.55 10.21 5.35
N LEU A 284 35.57 10.11 4.45
CA LEU A 284 35.57 10.84 3.18
C LEU A 284 35.60 12.36 3.36
N LEU A 285 34.99 12.91 4.42
CA LEU A 285 35.06 14.34 4.71
C LEU A 285 36.52 14.78 4.97
N ALA A 286 37.35 13.96 5.60
CA ALA A 286 38.74 14.34 5.87
C ALA A 286 39.72 14.07 4.73
N LEU A 287 39.30 13.39 3.67
CA LEU A 287 40.09 13.21 2.44
C LEU A 287 40.14 14.50 1.64
N GLY A 288 40.97 15.42 2.09
CA GLY A 288 41.24 16.63 1.35
C GLY A 288 42.14 16.42 0.15
N LYS A 289 42.28 17.50 -0.62
CA LYS A 289 43.16 17.59 -1.78
C LYS A 289 44.64 17.41 -1.41
N ASP A 290 45.02 17.70 -0.16
CA ASP A 290 46.38 17.67 0.35
C ASP A 290 46.56 16.53 1.37
N ALA A 291 46.37 15.29 0.92
CA ALA A 291 46.67 14.10 1.71
C ALA A 291 48.18 14.04 2.01
N GLN A 292 48.61 14.63 3.12
CA GLN A 292 49.96 14.46 3.62
C GLN A 292 50.09 13.07 4.22
N LYS A 293 50.54 12.12 3.40
CA LYS A 293 50.81 10.74 3.80
C LYS A 293 52.06 10.70 4.68
N ASP A 294 51.90 11.04 5.97
CA ASP A 294 52.95 10.83 6.95
C ASP A 294 52.92 9.36 7.38
N LEU A 295 53.89 8.59 6.92
CA LEU A 295 53.97 7.14 7.06
C LEU A 295 54.38 6.75 8.49
N SER A 296 53.46 6.95 9.44
CA SER A 296 53.38 6.08 10.61
C SER A 296 52.94 4.69 10.13
N ALA A 297 53.53 3.62 10.66
CA ALA A 297 53.38 2.27 10.12
C ALA A 297 51.92 1.74 10.11
N ASP A 298 51.02 2.33 10.90
CA ASP A 298 49.69 1.78 11.20
C ASP A 298 48.49 2.68 10.80
N TYR A 299 48.73 3.93 10.39
CA TYR A 299 47.64 4.91 10.15
C TYR A 299 47.96 5.85 8.98
N ASN A 300 47.01 6.02 8.07
CA ASN A 300 47.03 7.11 7.09
C ASN A 300 46.22 8.27 7.65
N PHE A 301 46.85 9.44 7.84
CA PHE A 301 46.16 10.67 8.21
C PHE A 301 45.84 11.48 6.98
N TYR A 302 44.61 11.98 6.92
CA TYR A 302 44.14 12.85 5.86
C TYR A 302 43.77 14.18 6.48
N VAL A 303 44.32 15.24 5.91
CA VAL A 303 44.05 16.62 6.31
C VAL A 303 43.26 17.26 5.19
N ASN A 304 42.07 17.73 5.52
CA ASN A 304 41.24 18.51 4.63
C ASN A 304 41.10 19.93 5.14
N ASP A 305 41.34 20.85 4.23
CA ASP A 305 41.00 22.26 4.38
C ASP A 305 39.66 22.53 3.70
N LEU A 306 38.67 21.68 4.01
CA LEU A 306 37.33 21.64 3.41
C LEU A 306 36.68 23.04 3.31
N PHE A 307 37.15 24.01 4.11
CA PHE A 307 36.48 25.27 4.40
C PHE A 307 37.40 26.51 4.47
N SER A 308 38.63 26.52 3.92
CA SER A 308 39.46 27.76 3.91
C SER A 308 38.89 28.88 3.05
N ASN A 309 38.02 28.56 2.10
CA ASN A 309 37.46 29.56 1.22
C ASN A 309 36.46 30.44 2.00
N ALA A 310 36.90 31.64 2.38
CA ALA A 310 36.18 32.65 3.17
C ALA A 310 34.84 33.14 2.56
N LYS A 311 34.37 32.51 1.48
CA LYS A 311 33.15 32.82 0.73
C LYS A 311 32.16 31.64 0.69
N GLY A 312 32.44 30.54 1.38
CA GLY A 312 31.52 29.41 1.50
C GLY A 312 30.28 29.77 2.35
N PRO A 313 29.15 29.04 2.22
CA PRO A 313 27.97 29.24 3.05
C PRO A 313 28.34 29.30 4.53
N ALA A 314 28.02 30.44 5.17
CA ALA A 314 28.55 30.83 6.47
C ALA A 314 28.07 29.99 7.66
N ALA A 315 27.38 28.88 7.40
CA ALA A 315 27.00 27.93 8.44
C ALA A 315 28.24 27.27 9.09
N LEU A 316 29.37 27.16 8.37
CA LEU A 316 30.63 26.64 8.91
C LEU A 316 31.65 27.71 9.34
N ASP A 317 31.37 28.99 9.08
CA ASP A 317 32.23 30.10 9.51
C ASP A 317 32.35 30.18 11.04
N GLY A 318 31.44 29.53 11.77
CA GLY A 318 31.54 29.14 13.19
C GLY A 318 32.90 28.63 13.59
N VAL A 319 33.32 27.54 12.95
CA VAL A 319 34.52 26.81 13.35
C VAL A 319 35.75 27.69 13.18
N ARG A 320 35.81 28.47 12.09
CA ARG A 320 36.88 29.42 11.85
C ARG A 320 36.92 30.52 12.91
N GLY A 321 35.77 31.12 13.24
CA GLY A 321 35.66 32.12 14.30
C GLY A 321 36.19 31.58 15.63
N PHE A 322 35.83 30.33 15.98
CA PHE A 322 36.33 29.68 17.18
C PHE A 322 37.84 29.42 17.14
N CYS A 323 38.38 28.92 16.02
CA CYS A 323 39.82 28.67 15.91
C CYS A 323 40.67 29.94 15.97
N GLN A 324 40.13 31.07 15.51
CA GLN A 324 40.85 32.36 15.50
C GLN A 324 40.80 33.06 16.86
N ASN A 325 39.71 32.89 17.59
CA ASN A 325 39.56 33.49 18.91
C ASN A 325 40.33 32.66 19.95
N SER A 326 41.15 33.34 20.75
CA SER A 326 41.81 32.70 21.88
C SER A 326 40.75 32.39 22.93
N PHE A 327 40.50 31.11 23.23
CA PHE A 327 39.62 30.75 24.34
C PHE A 327 40.11 31.42 25.62
N PRO A 328 39.31 32.28 26.27
CA PRO A 328 39.66 32.76 27.59
C PRO A 328 39.64 31.55 28.54
N THR A 329 40.81 31.20 29.06
CA THR A 329 40.92 30.26 30.18
C THR A 329 40.93 31.06 31.48
N PRO A 330 40.14 30.69 32.51
CA PRO A 330 39.30 29.48 32.60
C PRO A 330 37.99 29.58 31.81
N LEU A 331 37.57 28.45 31.22
CA LEU A 331 36.31 28.36 30.47
C LEU A 331 35.09 28.36 31.39
N ASN A 332 34.05 29.11 31.04
CA ASN A 332 32.72 29.03 31.66
C ASN A 332 32.03 27.71 31.28
N LYS A 333 31.36 27.07 32.26
CA LYS A 333 30.58 25.85 32.10
C LYS A 333 29.60 25.87 30.94
N GLU A 334 28.84 26.95 30.86
CA GLU A 334 27.74 27.10 29.91
C GLU A 334 28.29 27.33 28.50
N LEU A 335 29.22 28.26 28.35
CA LEU A 335 29.87 28.61 27.09
C LEU A 335 30.53 27.40 26.40
N TRP A 336 31.25 26.58 27.16
CA TRP A 336 31.85 25.34 26.67
C TRP A 336 30.83 24.33 26.17
N ASN A 337 29.76 24.11 26.93
CA ASN A 337 28.69 23.20 26.51
C ASN A 337 28.05 23.72 25.21
N GLY A 338 27.93 25.04 25.06
CA GLY A 338 27.51 25.70 23.83
C GLY A 338 28.46 25.40 22.65
N TYR A 339 29.77 25.55 22.83
CA TYR A 339 30.75 25.25 21.77
C TYR A 339 30.80 23.76 21.42
N ARG A 340 30.77 22.90 22.43
CA ARG A 340 30.72 21.45 22.25
C ARG A 340 29.48 21.03 21.47
N PHE A 341 28.32 21.55 21.85
CA PHE A 341 27.06 21.33 21.14
C PHE A 341 27.16 21.82 19.70
N TRP A 342 27.68 23.03 19.48
CA TRP A 342 27.84 23.60 18.15
C TRP A 342 28.72 22.72 17.26
N ILE A 343 29.92 22.36 17.71
CA ILE A 343 30.85 21.54 16.93
C ILE A 343 30.27 20.14 16.67
N SER A 344 29.65 19.51 17.68
CA SER A 344 29.01 18.21 17.52
C SER A 344 27.86 18.28 16.50
N ALA A 345 27.05 19.34 16.56
CA ALA A 345 25.96 19.57 15.62
C ALA A 345 26.47 19.84 14.20
N GLU A 346 27.55 20.60 14.05
CA GLU A 346 28.17 20.86 12.74
C GLU A 346 28.64 19.56 12.09
N VAL A 347 29.43 18.76 12.82
CA VAL A 347 29.95 17.47 12.31
C VAL A 347 28.80 16.52 11.95
N ALA A 348 27.80 16.38 12.83
CA ALA A 348 26.64 15.52 12.59
C ALA A 348 25.81 15.98 11.38
N ARG A 349 25.80 17.29 11.09
CA ARG A 349 24.99 17.87 10.01
C ARG A 349 25.58 17.63 8.63
N LEU A 350 26.90 17.56 8.46
CA LEU A 350 27.54 17.49 7.13
C LEU A 350 27.06 16.31 6.27
N PRO A 351 27.08 15.04 6.76
CA PRO A 351 26.49 13.91 6.04
C PRO A 351 25.05 14.14 5.60
N ILE A 352 24.23 14.68 6.51
CA ILE A 352 22.80 14.86 6.28
C ILE A 352 22.56 15.87 5.17
N LEU A 353 23.32 16.97 5.14
CA LEU A 353 23.22 17.96 4.08
C LEU A 353 23.65 17.40 2.71
N ALA A 354 24.71 16.60 2.66
CA ALA A 354 25.11 15.91 1.43
C ALA A 354 24.02 14.96 0.94
N ILE A 355 23.48 14.13 1.84
CA ILE A 355 22.39 13.19 1.53
C ILE A 355 21.15 13.94 1.07
N MET A 356 20.76 15.03 1.74
CA MET A 356 19.60 15.82 1.35
C MET A 356 19.74 16.40 -0.06
N HIS A 357 20.90 16.97 -0.37
CA HIS A 357 21.17 17.53 -1.69
C HIS A 357 21.21 16.45 -2.77
N ALA A 358 21.90 15.33 -2.51
CA ALA A 358 21.93 14.20 -3.42
C ALA A 358 20.54 13.60 -3.65
N ASN A 359 19.69 13.52 -2.63
CA ASN A 359 18.33 13.02 -2.74
C ASN A 359 17.46 13.86 -3.70
N THR A 360 17.76 15.16 -3.88
CA THR A 360 17.02 16.03 -4.81
C THR A 360 17.63 16.14 -6.19
N GLN A 361 18.97 16.05 -6.31
CA GLN A 361 19.68 16.28 -7.57
C GLN A 361 19.95 15.01 -8.39
N LEU A 362 20.10 13.85 -7.75
CA LEU A 362 20.48 12.64 -8.46
C LEU A 362 19.35 12.14 -9.36
N SER A 363 19.76 11.39 -10.39
CA SER A 363 18.82 10.67 -11.26
C SER A 363 17.93 9.74 -10.46
N ARG A 364 16.72 9.46 -10.97
CA ARG A 364 15.71 8.66 -10.27
C ARG A 364 15.42 7.39 -11.09
N TYR A 365 15.15 6.28 -10.41
CA TYR A 365 14.78 5.00 -11.02
C TYR A 365 13.47 4.47 -10.46
N THR A 366 12.77 3.59 -11.16
CA THR A 366 11.56 2.93 -10.66
C THR A 366 11.87 2.03 -9.46
N ARG A 367 11.25 2.30 -8.31
CA ARG A 367 11.54 1.61 -7.04
C ARG A 367 11.54 0.08 -7.16
N ASP A 368 10.61 -0.47 -7.93
CA ASP A 368 10.39 -1.93 -8.01
C ASP A 368 11.26 -2.66 -9.05
N THR A 369 11.67 -1.98 -10.13
CA THR A 369 12.36 -2.62 -11.26
C THR A 369 13.77 -2.10 -11.50
N MET A 370 14.21 -1.09 -10.73
CA MET A 370 15.47 -0.34 -10.95
C MET A 370 15.64 0.07 -12.43
N SER A 371 14.53 0.34 -13.12
CA SER A 371 14.51 0.73 -14.51
C SER A 371 14.51 2.26 -14.60
N ASN A 372 15.14 2.79 -15.65
CA ASN A 372 15.08 4.21 -15.97
C ASN A 372 13.72 4.64 -16.57
N GLN A 373 12.70 3.78 -16.51
CA GLN A 373 11.38 4.05 -17.05
C GLN A 373 10.60 5.00 -16.13
N THR A 374 10.75 6.30 -16.36
CA THR A 374 10.04 7.35 -15.62
C THR A 374 8.62 7.60 -16.11
N ALA A 375 8.28 7.12 -17.31
CA ALA A 375 6.97 7.29 -17.89
C ALA A 375 5.92 6.43 -17.16
N GLY A 376 4.78 7.04 -16.82
CA GLY A 376 3.65 6.32 -16.27
C GLY A 376 3.12 5.26 -17.22
N LYS A 377 2.61 4.16 -16.66
CA LYS A 377 2.02 3.08 -17.43
C LYS A 377 0.53 3.37 -17.60
N ALA A 378 0.08 3.46 -18.85
CA ALA A 378 -1.34 3.55 -19.13
C ALA A 378 -2.02 2.26 -18.65
N PHE A 379 -3.07 2.41 -17.85
CA PHE A 379 -3.92 1.30 -17.43
C PHE A 379 -5.36 1.56 -17.88
N ILE A 380 -6.06 0.46 -18.13
CA ILE A 380 -7.49 0.44 -18.39
C ILE A 380 -8.09 -0.35 -17.24
N HIS A 381 -8.72 0.33 -16.29
CA HIS A 381 -9.49 -0.32 -15.25
C HIS A 381 -10.94 -0.42 -15.71
N THR A 382 -11.35 -1.60 -16.15
CA THR A 382 -12.74 -1.85 -16.53
C THR A 382 -13.53 -2.10 -15.25
N SER A 383 -14.20 -1.06 -14.74
CA SER A 383 -15.15 -1.22 -13.64
C SER A 383 -16.49 -1.67 -14.20
N ILE A 384 -17.08 -2.67 -13.54
CA ILE A 384 -18.39 -3.20 -13.89
C ILE A 384 -19.42 -2.50 -13.01
N GLU A 385 -20.09 -1.49 -13.55
CA GLU A 385 -21.17 -0.81 -12.85
C GLU A 385 -22.53 -1.38 -13.31
N VAL A 386 -23.34 -1.84 -12.34
CA VAL A 386 -24.68 -2.36 -12.62
C VAL A 386 -25.66 -1.20 -12.68
N ASN A 387 -26.22 -0.93 -13.87
CA ASN A 387 -27.27 0.06 -14.01
C ASN A 387 -28.62 -0.53 -13.58
N TRP A 388 -28.92 -0.45 -12.28
CA TRP A 388 -30.16 -0.97 -11.69
C TRP A 388 -31.43 -0.40 -12.30
N TYR A 389 -31.39 0.82 -12.84
CA TYR A 389 -32.53 1.43 -13.52
C TYR A 389 -32.88 0.69 -14.81
N ARG A 390 -31.89 0.33 -15.64
CA ARG A 390 -32.11 -0.51 -16.84
C ARG A 390 -32.63 -1.89 -16.47
N VAL A 391 -32.08 -2.50 -15.41
CA VAL A 391 -32.55 -3.79 -14.90
C VAL A 391 -34.03 -3.71 -14.51
N ALA A 392 -34.42 -2.64 -13.80
CA ALA A 392 -35.80 -2.43 -13.37
C ALA A 392 -36.76 -2.24 -14.56
N ILE A 393 -36.38 -1.46 -15.58
CA ILE A 393 -37.20 -1.27 -16.79
C ILE A 393 -37.41 -2.61 -17.52
N ILE A 394 -36.34 -3.38 -17.72
CA ILE A 394 -36.43 -4.67 -18.42
C ILE A 394 -37.34 -5.61 -17.63
N ALA A 395 -37.13 -5.73 -16.32
CA ALA A 395 -37.97 -6.55 -15.45
C ALA A 395 -39.45 -6.14 -15.52
N ALA A 396 -39.74 -4.83 -15.45
CA ALA A 396 -41.10 -4.32 -15.56
C ALA A 396 -41.73 -4.61 -16.93
N SER A 397 -41.00 -4.43 -18.03
CA SER A 397 -41.49 -4.68 -19.39
C SER A 397 -41.86 -6.15 -19.61
N ILE A 398 -41.04 -7.07 -19.09
CA ILE A 398 -41.27 -8.52 -19.16
C ILE A 398 -42.53 -8.89 -18.37
N MET A 399 -42.68 -8.36 -17.15
CA MET A 399 -43.85 -8.59 -16.31
C MET A 399 -45.14 -8.11 -16.99
N VAL A 400 -45.15 -6.90 -17.55
CA VAL A 400 -46.31 -6.34 -18.27
C VAL A 400 -46.65 -7.18 -19.50
N GLY A 401 -45.66 -7.59 -20.29
CA GLY A 401 -45.87 -8.43 -21.47
C GLY A 401 -46.53 -9.76 -21.13
N GLN A 402 -46.17 -10.37 -20.00
CA GLN A 402 -46.77 -11.64 -19.57
C GLN A 402 -48.20 -11.49 -19.05
N ILE A 403 -48.47 -10.43 -18.29
CA ILE A 403 -49.83 -10.12 -17.85
C ILE A 403 -50.74 -9.93 -19.07
N LEU A 404 -50.27 -9.22 -20.10
CA LEU A 404 -51.01 -9.06 -21.36
C LEU A 404 -51.29 -10.39 -22.05
N VAL A 405 -50.31 -11.29 -22.16
CA VAL A 405 -50.51 -12.62 -22.77
C VAL A 405 -51.51 -13.45 -21.97
N ILE A 406 -51.42 -13.45 -20.64
CA ILE A 406 -52.39 -14.16 -19.78
C ILE A 406 -53.80 -13.59 -19.99
N LEU A 407 -53.94 -12.27 -20.05
CA LEU A 407 -55.22 -11.62 -20.32
C LEU A 407 -55.78 -11.98 -21.69
N VAL A 408 -54.95 -12.04 -22.73
CA VAL A 408 -55.35 -12.47 -24.08
C VAL A 408 -55.83 -13.92 -24.06
N VAL A 409 -55.10 -14.83 -23.40
CA VAL A 409 -55.51 -16.24 -23.27
C VAL A 409 -56.83 -16.35 -22.51
N LEU A 410 -56.98 -15.64 -21.38
CA LEU A 410 -58.23 -15.63 -20.62
C LEU A 410 -59.40 -15.05 -21.44
N TYR A 411 -59.15 -13.99 -22.21
CA TYR A 411 -60.15 -13.40 -23.10
C TYR A 411 -60.56 -14.36 -24.22
N TYR A 412 -59.60 -15.06 -24.82
CA TYR A 412 -59.85 -16.05 -25.87
C TYR A 412 -60.57 -17.29 -25.31
N CYS A 413 -60.22 -17.72 -24.11
CA CYS A 413 -60.86 -18.84 -23.41
C CYS A 413 -62.25 -18.50 -22.84
N ASN A 414 -62.61 -17.21 -22.73
CA ASN A 414 -63.95 -16.79 -22.30
C ASN A 414 -65.06 -17.13 -23.32
N GLY A 415 -64.72 -17.67 -24.50
CA GLY A 415 -65.69 -18.07 -25.52
C GLY A 415 -66.36 -19.43 -25.30
N VAL A 416 -65.78 -20.36 -24.53
CA VAL A 416 -66.38 -21.69 -24.26
C VAL A 416 -65.90 -22.24 -22.92
N TYR A 417 -66.45 -21.73 -21.82
CA TYR A 417 -66.51 -22.51 -20.57
C TYR A 417 -67.81 -23.31 -20.60
N THR A 418 -67.85 -24.42 -21.33
CA THR A 418 -68.85 -25.46 -21.08
C THR A 418 -68.52 -26.05 -19.72
N ARG A 419 -69.22 -25.58 -18.70
CA ARG A 419 -69.27 -26.20 -17.38
C ARG A 419 -69.80 -27.62 -17.59
N ASP A 420 -68.88 -28.58 -17.58
CA ASP A 420 -69.22 -29.98 -17.68
C ASP A 420 -69.76 -30.46 -16.32
N ASP A 421 -71.01 -30.09 -16.01
CA ASP A 421 -71.78 -30.74 -14.95
C ASP A 421 -72.21 -32.11 -15.48
N SER A 422 -71.23 -33.02 -15.59
CA SER A 422 -71.34 -34.42 -16.01
C SER A 422 -72.11 -35.28 -14.99
N TYR A 423 -73.36 -34.91 -14.72
CA TYR A 423 -74.37 -35.82 -14.18
C TYR A 423 -75.27 -36.39 -15.29
N LEU A 424 -75.21 -35.80 -16.50
CA LEU A 424 -76.02 -36.21 -17.64
C LEU A 424 -75.54 -37.54 -18.23
N ALA A 425 -74.23 -37.73 -18.41
CA ALA A 425 -73.65 -38.99 -18.89
C ALA A 425 -73.88 -40.14 -17.90
N THR A 426 -73.80 -39.86 -16.60
CA THR A 426 -74.07 -40.83 -15.52
C THR A 426 -75.56 -41.20 -15.45
N ALA A 427 -76.46 -40.23 -15.68
CA ALA A 427 -77.90 -40.48 -15.75
C ALA A 427 -78.31 -41.27 -17.00
N GLU A 428 -77.63 -41.05 -18.12
CA GLU A 428 -77.88 -41.79 -19.37
C GLU A 428 -77.44 -43.26 -19.25
N LEU A 429 -76.31 -43.52 -18.59
CA LEU A 429 -75.86 -44.88 -18.26
C LEU A 429 -76.76 -45.59 -17.22
N LEU A 430 -77.35 -44.86 -16.27
CA LEU A 430 -78.31 -45.46 -15.33
C LEU A 430 -79.67 -45.76 -15.98
N LYS A 431 -80.03 -45.07 -17.07
CA LYS A 431 -81.31 -45.24 -17.75
C LYS A 431 -81.48 -46.67 -18.30
N THR A 432 -80.43 -47.26 -18.87
CA THR A 432 -80.48 -48.63 -19.42
C THR A 432 -80.70 -49.69 -18.33
N VAL A 433 -80.16 -49.45 -17.14
CA VAL A 433 -80.33 -50.32 -15.97
C VAL A 433 -81.74 -50.17 -15.38
N ILE A 434 -82.25 -48.94 -15.24
CA ILE A 434 -83.58 -48.68 -14.66
C ILE A 434 -84.70 -49.24 -15.53
N THR A 435 -84.57 -49.21 -16.85
CA THR A 435 -85.61 -49.73 -17.78
C THR A 435 -85.80 -51.25 -17.74
N ARG A 436 -84.89 -52.03 -17.12
CA ARG A 436 -85.07 -53.48 -16.95
C ARG A 436 -85.93 -53.87 -15.74
N PHE A 437 -86.28 -52.92 -14.88
CA PHE A 437 -87.20 -53.15 -13.78
C PHE A 437 -88.64 -52.88 -14.28
N ASP A 438 -89.39 -53.93 -14.58
CA ASP A 438 -90.80 -53.80 -14.94
C ASP A 438 -91.63 -53.34 -13.73
N GLY A 439 -92.35 -52.21 -13.91
CA GLY A 439 -93.23 -51.62 -12.90
C GLY A 439 -92.52 -50.61 -12.00
N GLY A 440 -92.72 -49.32 -12.27
CA GLY A 440 -92.08 -48.19 -11.58
C GLY A 440 -92.14 -48.27 -10.06
N LYS A 441 -91.07 -48.81 -9.46
CA LYS A 441 -90.84 -48.90 -8.03
C LYS A 441 -89.94 -47.74 -7.60
N LEU A 442 -90.38 -46.98 -6.59
CA LEU A 442 -89.57 -45.96 -5.92
C LEU A 442 -88.67 -46.63 -4.89
N THR A 443 -87.68 -47.40 -5.34
CA THR A 443 -86.67 -48.00 -4.46
C THR A 443 -85.50 -47.06 -4.23
N THR A 444 -84.92 -47.13 -3.04
CA THR A 444 -83.74 -46.34 -2.68
C THR A 444 -82.48 -46.90 -3.37
N GLY A 445 -81.43 -46.09 -3.54
CA GLY A 445 -80.22 -46.49 -4.28
C GLY A 445 -79.51 -47.73 -3.71
N GLU A 446 -79.65 -47.97 -2.41
CA GLU A 446 -79.06 -49.12 -1.71
C GLU A 446 -79.87 -50.41 -1.96
N GLU A 447 -81.20 -50.31 -1.98
CA GLU A 447 -82.09 -51.42 -2.38
C GLU A 447 -81.97 -51.74 -3.87
N LEU A 448 -81.70 -50.72 -4.71
CA LEU A 448 -81.45 -50.90 -6.13
C LEU A 448 -80.14 -51.69 -6.35
N ALA A 449 -79.09 -51.41 -5.59
CA ALA A 449 -77.81 -52.13 -5.68
C ALA A 449 -77.96 -53.63 -5.32
N VAL A 450 -78.68 -53.95 -4.25
CA VAL A 450 -78.94 -55.35 -3.84
C VAL A 450 -79.85 -56.07 -4.83
N SER A 451 -80.84 -55.36 -5.40
CA SER A 451 -81.74 -55.92 -6.41
C SER A 451 -81.05 -56.11 -7.76
N LEU A 452 -80.07 -55.27 -8.10
CA LEU A 452 -79.26 -55.38 -9.32
C LEU A 452 -78.47 -56.69 -9.33
N ASP A 453 -77.79 -57.02 -8.23
CA ASP A 453 -77.02 -58.26 -8.12
C ASP A 453 -77.89 -59.50 -8.28
N GLY A 454 -79.14 -59.45 -7.79
CA GLY A 454 -80.12 -60.53 -7.93
C GLY A 454 -80.66 -60.72 -9.35
N ILE A 455 -80.90 -59.63 -10.10
CA ILE A 455 -81.47 -59.68 -11.46
C ILE A 455 -80.39 -59.95 -12.52
N LEU A 456 -79.17 -59.45 -12.33
CA LEU A 456 -78.07 -59.58 -13.30
C LEU A 456 -77.30 -60.91 -13.15
N GLY A 457 -77.48 -61.62 -12.02
CA GLY A 457 -77.01 -63.00 -11.81
C GLY A 457 -75.49 -63.18 -11.85
N GLY A 458 -74.72 -62.09 -11.76
CA GLY A 458 -73.25 -62.05 -11.82
C GLY A 458 -72.70 -60.63 -11.94
N PRO A 459 -71.36 -60.43 -11.90
CA PRO A 459 -70.74 -59.11 -11.91
C PRO A 459 -71.03 -58.35 -13.21
N VAL A 460 -71.42 -57.08 -13.08
CA VAL A 460 -71.69 -56.16 -14.20
C VAL A 460 -70.36 -55.69 -14.79
N SER A 461 -70.18 -55.81 -16.11
CA SER A 461 -69.05 -55.22 -16.82
C SER A 461 -69.51 -54.00 -17.62
N TYR A 462 -68.64 -52.99 -17.68
CA TYR A 462 -68.80 -51.83 -18.56
C TYR A 462 -68.12 -52.16 -19.88
N GLY A 463 -68.85 -52.07 -20.99
CA GLY A 463 -68.31 -52.41 -22.30
C GLY A 463 -69.22 -51.96 -23.42
N THR A 464 -68.89 -52.35 -24.65
CA THR A 464 -69.68 -51.99 -25.83
C THR A 464 -70.56 -53.13 -26.28
N ARG A 465 -71.78 -52.78 -26.69
CA ARG A 465 -72.74 -53.66 -27.34
C ARG A 465 -73.00 -53.13 -28.75
N GLU A 466 -73.27 -54.00 -29.71
CA GLU A 466 -73.73 -53.55 -31.03
C GLU A 466 -75.09 -52.83 -30.89
N GLY A 467 -75.19 -51.66 -31.52
CA GLY A 467 -76.42 -50.88 -31.55
C GLY A 467 -77.56 -51.68 -32.17
N GLN A 468 -78.79 -51.46 -31.69
CA GLN A 468 -79.97 -52.07 -32.29
C GLN A 468 -80.04 -51.73 -33.79
N ASP A 469 -80.43 -52.69 -34.61
CA ASP A 469 -80.55 -52.57 -36.08
C ASP A 469 -79.25 -52.24 -36.84
N GLY A 470 -78.09 -52.67 -36.32
CA GLY A 470 -76.78 -52.46 -36.96
C GLY A 470 -76.27 -51.03 -36.82
N GLY A 471 -76.80 -50.30 -35.84
CA GLY A 471 -76.32 -48.99 -35.43
C GLY A 471 -74.91 -49.02 -34.85
N PRO A 472 -74.28 -47.84 -34.65
CA PRO A 472 -72.96 -47.76 -34.05
C PRO A 472 -72.94 -48.43 -32.67
N PRO A 473 -71.81 -49.03 -32.26
CA PRO A 473 -71.69 -49.69 -30.97
C PRO A 473 -72.00 -48.69 -29.84
N GLU A 474 -72.91 -49.06 -28.97
CA GLU A 474 -73.34 -48.27 -27.82
C GLU A 474 -72.64 -48.78 -26.56
N VAL A 475 -72.34 -47.86 -25.65
CA VAL A 475 -71.74 -48.20 -24.37
C VAL A 475 -72.86 -48.60 -23.40
N ASP A 476 -72.78 -49.80 -22.85
CA ASP A 476 -73.81 -50.34 -21.97
C ASP A 476 -73.19 -50.96 -20.70
N LEU A 477 -74.04 -51.20 -19.70
CA LEU A 477 -73.71 -51.85 -18.45
C LEU A 477 -74.51 -53.16 -18.35
N ALA A 478 -73.88 -54.26 -18.73
CA ALA A 478 -74.50 -55.59 -18.72
C ALA A 478 -73.46 -56.68 -18.43
N ARG A 479 -73.93 -57.89 -18.14
CA ARG A 479 -73.05 -59.03 -17.89
C ARG A 479 -72.41 -59.53 -19.18
N GLY A 480 -71.10 -59.74 -19.16
CA GLY A 480 -70.36 -60.35 -20.27
C GLY A 480 -70.08 -59.40 -21.43
N LEU A 481 -70.22 -58.09 -21.22
CA LEU A 481 -69.78 -57.10 -22.20
C LEU A 481 -68.25 -57.11 -22.28
N ASP A 482 -67.75 -57.07 -23.51
CA ASP A 482 -66.33 -56.96 -23.79
C ASP A 482 -65.84 -55.53 -23.50
N ALA A 483 -64.72 -55.43 -22.76
CA ALA A 483 -64.07 -54.16 -22.46
C ALA A 483 -63.27 -53.62 -23.66
N SER A 484 -63.16 -54.41 -24.74
CA SER A 484 -62.51 -53.99 -25.97
C SER A 484 -63.42 -53.06 -26.78
N PHE A 485 -63.16 -51.75 -26.68
CA PHE A 485 -63.85 -50.77 -27.53
C PHE A 485 -63.43 -50.98 -28.99
N PRO A 486 -64.37 -51.18 -29.93
CA PRO A 486 -64.03 -51.31 -31.32
C PRO A 486 -63.33 -50.02 -31.79
N PRO A 487 -62.28 -50.13 -32.62
CA PRO A 487 -61.60 -48.95 -33.14
C PRO A 487 -62.60 -48.08 -33.90
N PHE A 488 -62.51 -46.76 -33.70
CA PHE A 488 -63.36 -45.77 -34.36
C PHE A 488 -63.48 -46.10 -35.86
N PRO A 489 -64.69 -46.16 -36.45
CA PRO A 489 -64.85 -46.52 -37.84
C PRO A 489 -64.03 -45.55 -38.70
N GLN A 490 -63.02 -46.07 -39.41
CA GLN A 490 -62.25 -45.29 -40.36
C GLN A 490 -63.17 -44.93 -41.53
N LYS A 491 -63.75 -43.72 -41.45
CA LYS A 491 -64.39 -42.95 -42.52
C LYS A 491 -65.03 -43.80 -43.64
N ARG A 492 -66.33 -44.14 -43.50
CA ARG A 492 -67.17 -44.18 -44.70
C ARG A 492 -67.17 -42.77 -45.28
N ARG A 493 -66.58 -42.60 -46.47
CA ARG A 493 -66.71 -41.37 -47.25
C ARG A 493 -68.20 -41.17 -47.55
N PHE A 494 -68.72 -39.99 -47.20
CA PHE A 494 -70.02 -39.51 -47.67
C PHE A 494 -70.03 -39.39 -49.18
#